data_AF-E1QVZ6-F1
#
_entry.id   AF-E1QVZ6-F1
#
_cell.length_a   1.000
_cell.length_b   1.000
_cell.length_c   1.000
_cell.angle_alpha   90.00
_cell.angle_beta   90.00
_cell.angle_gamma   90.00
#
_symmetry.space_group_name_H-M   'P 1'
#
loop_
_entity.id
_entity.type
_entity.pdbx_description
1 polymer ?
#
loop_
_entity_poly.entity_id
_entity_poly.type
_entity_poly.pdbx_seq_one_letter_code
_entity_poly.pdbx_strand_id
1 'polypeptide(L)'
;MSFAIRMGVPEMECLWNDLQAKHLVGTASKAEERLYAKWGKAMRLLSENPCHPSLRTHDIEALTKRYGQKVWQSYLENRNSGAMRMWWVYGPDEGSITVIALDRHPESGKRGAYDRLGLSDLPPLRRPGDVRPPDGEGRS
;
A
#
# COMPACT_ATOMS: atom_id res chain seq x y z
N MET A 1 13.56 13.44 -1.90
CA MET A 1 13.26 12.92 -0.55
C MET A 1 12.57 11.59 -0.74
N SER A 2 13.05 10.54 -0.09
CA SER A 2 12.43 9.20 -0.14
C SER A 2 11.52 9.01 1.08
N PHE A 3 10.34 8.45 0.87
CA PHE A 3 9.41 8.13 1.95
C PHE A 3 9.59 6.69 2.44
N ALA A 4 9.52 6.48 3.74
CA ALA A 4 9.45 5.14 4.31
C ALA A 4 8.04 4.56 4.10
N ILE A 5 7.91 3.46 3.37
CA ILE A 5 6.62 2.79 3.21
C ILE A 5 6.32 1.95 4.44
N ARG A 6 5.15 2.17 5.03
CA ARG A 6 4.59 1.39 6.13
C ARG A 6 3.30 0.71 5.71
N MET A 7 2.97 -0.37 6.38
CA MET A 7 1.71 -1.08 6.18
C MET A 7 0.74 -0.67 7.28
N GLY A 8 -0.51 -0.45 6.91
CA GLY A 8 -1.61 -0.29 7.85
C GLY A 8 -1.82 -1.58 8.63
N VAL A 9 -2.14 -1.45 9.91
CA VAL A 9 -2.38 -2.58 10.80
C VAL A 9 -3.88 -2.73 11.09
N PRO A 10 -4.38 -3.97 11.27
CA PRO A 10 -3.67 -5.24 11.08
C PRO A 10 -3.70 -5.78 9.63
N GLU A 11 -4.62 -5.33 8.77
CA GLU A 11 -4.95 -6.06 7.54
C GLU A 11 -3.85 -5.97 6.47
N MET A 12 -3.32 -4.76 6.18
CA MET A 12 -2.29 -4.59 5.15
C MET A 12 -0.96 -5.23 5.57
N GLU A 13 -0.62 -5.15 6.85
CA GLU A 13 0.57 -5.80 7.40
C GLU A 13 0.48 -7.33 7.28
N CYS A 14 -0.63 -7.93 7.71
CA CYS A 14 -0.87 -9.36 7.56
C CYS A 14 -0.81 -9.80 6.09
N LEU A 15 -1.46 -9.05 5.19
CA LEU A 15 -1.47 -9.36 3.76
C LEU A 15 -0.05 -9.32 3.16
N TRP A 16 0.72 -8.28 3.48
CA TRP A 16 2.08 -8.17 2.98
C TRP A 16 2.99 -9.28 3.50
N ASN A 17 2.92 -9.57 4.80
CA ASN A 17 3.70 -10.62 5.43
C ASN A 17 3.37 -12.01 4.87
N ASP A 18 2.09 -12.30 4.65
CA ASP A 18 1.64 -13.56 4.04
C ASP A 18 2.15 -13.71 2.59
N LEU A 19 2.03 -12.65 1.77
CA LEU A 19 2.56 -12.64 0.41
C LEU A 19 4.08 -12.83 0.39
N GLN A 20 4.80 -12.13 1.27
CA GLN A 20 6.25 -12.24 1.37
C GLN A 20 6.67 -13.65 1.80
N ALA A 21 6.03 -14.22 2.83
CA ALA A 21 6.31 -15.56 3.30
C ALA A 21 6.05 -16.60 2.20
N LYS A 22 4.91 -16.54 1.53
CA LYS A 22 4.57 -17.45 0.42
C LYS A 22 5.54 -17.31 -0.75
N HIS A 23 5.98 -16.08 -1.06
CA HIS A 23 6.96 -15.83 -2.12
C HIS A 23 8.33 -16.41 -1.76
N LEU A 24 8.78 -16.25 -0.51
CA LEU A 24 10.04 -16.80 -0.01
C LEU A 24 10.05 -18.33 0.02
N VAL A 25 8.93 -18.94 0.42
CA VAL A 25 8.78 -20.41 0.47
C VAL A 25 8.50 -20.99 -0.93
N GLY A 26 8.10 -20.17 -1.91
CA GLY A 26 7.77 -20.61 -3.26
C GLY A 26 6.40 -21.32 -3.37
N THR A 27 5.51 -21.10 -2.39
CA THR A 27 4.14 -21.65 -2.38
C THR A 27 3.10 -20.65 -2.88
N ALA A 28 3.51 -19.44 -3.24
CA ALA A 28 2.64 -18.42 -3.80
C ALA A 28 2.02 -18.90 -5.12
N SER A 29 0.72 -18.69 -5.27
CA SER A 29 0.05 -18.87 -6.55
C SER A 29 0.51 -17.82 -7.56
N LYS A 30 0.34 -18.11 -8.86
CA LYS A 30 0.64 -17.15 -9.94
C LYS A 30 -0.07 -15.79 -9.76
N ALA A 31 -1.22 -15.76 -9.11
CA ALA A 31 -1.95 -14.54 -8.83
C ALA A 31 -1.31 -13.73 -7.69
N GLU A 32 -0.88 -14.40 -6.62
CA GLU A 32 -0.19 -13.80 -5.48
C GLU A 32 1.19 -13.27 -5.88
N GLU A 33 1.97 -14.02 -6.67
CA GLU A 33 3.26 -13.54 -7.18
C GLU A 33 3.10 -12.27 -8.03
N ARG A 34 2.09 -12.24 -8.91
CA ARG A 34 1.78 -11.07 -9.72
C ARG A 34 1.38 -9.88 -8.84
N LEU A 35 0.58 -10.13 -7.81
CA LEU A 35 0.19 -9.11 -6.84
C LEU A 35 1.42 -8.59 -6.09
N TYR A 36 2.25 -9.46 -5.52
CA TYR A 36 3.47 -9.11 -4.80
C TYR A 36 4.42 -8.28 -5.67
N ALA A 37 4.68 -8.70 -6.91
CA ALA A 37 5.53 -7.96 -7.84
C ALA A 37 4.97 -6.58 -8.20
N LYS A 38 3.66 -6.49 -8.49
CA LYS A 38 3.00 -5.22 -8.84
C LYS A 38 2.94 -4.27 -7.66
N TRP A 39 2.56 -4.77 -6.49
CA TRP A 39 2.45 -3.98 -5.28
C TRP A 39 3.82 -3.51 -4.80
N GLY A 40 4.83 -4.39 -4.79
CA GLY A 40 6.22 -4.04 -4.49
C GLY A 40 6.76 -2.95 -5.43
N LYS A 41 6.51 -3.06 -6.73
CA LYS A 41 6.88 -2.00 -7.70
C LYS A 41 6.17 -0.68 -7.42
N ALA A 42 4.87 -0.73 -7.13
CA ALA A 42 4.09 0.47 -6.83
C ALA A 42 4.58 1.15 -5.55
N MET A 43 4.90 0.39 -4.51
CA MET A 43 5.46 0.92 -3.26
C MET A 43 6.84 1.54 -3.45
N ARG A 44 7.69 0.93 -4.28
CA ARG A 44 8.98 1.53 -4.63
C ARG A 44 8.82 2.86 -5.37
N LEU A 45 7.91 2.93 -6.33
CA LEU A 45 7.62 4.20 -7.01
C LEU A 45 7.02 5.22 -6.05
N LEU A 46 6.16 4.77 -5.13
CA LEU A 46 5.53 5.61 -4.11
C LEU A 46 6.54 6.18 -3.12
N SER A 47 7.55 5.40 -2.72
CA SER A 47 8.61 5.86 -1.83
C SER A 47 9.52 6.88 -2.49
N GLU A 48 9.82 6.71 -3.78
CA GLU A 48 10.68 7.61 -4.54
C GLU A 48 9.93 8.88 -4.98
N ASN A 49 8.70 8.74 -5.47
CA ASN A 49 7.87 9.83 -5.97
C ASN A 49 6.36 9.51 -5.85
N PRO A 50 5.67 9.99 -4.82
CA PRO A 50 4.24 9.74 -4.64
C PRO A 50 3.34 10.36 -5.73
N CYS A 51 3.85 11.34 -6.47
CA CYS A 51 3.19 11.97 -7.61
C CYS A 51 3.66 11.43 -8.96
N HIS A 52 4.26 10.23 -8.99
CA HIS A 52 4.73 9.63 -10.24
C HIS A 52 3.56 9.43 -11.24
N PRO A 53 3.68 9.83 -12.52
CA PRO A 53 2.59 9.78 -13.49
C PRO A 53 1.97 8.38 -13.67
N SER A 54 2.77 7.33 -13.46
CA SER A 54 2.30 5.94 -13.55
C SER A 54 1.34 5.55 -12.42
N LEU A 55 1.43 6.18 -11.24
CA LEU A 55 0.57 5.87 -10.09
C LEU A 55 -0.81 6.51 -10.21
N ARG A 56 -0.97 7.55 -11.05
CA ARG A 56 -2.24 8.29 -11.22
C ARG A 56 -2.88 8.64 -9.87
N THR A 57 -2.05 9.16 -8.98
CA THR A 57 -2.42 9.53 -7.62
C THR A 57 -3.45 10.66 -7.64
N HIS A 58 -4.56 10.48 -6.94
CA HIS A 58 -5.56 11.52 -6.71
C HIS A 58 -6.11 11.39 -5.29
N ASP A 59 -6.57 12.50 -4.74
CA ASP A 59 -7.18 12.53 -3.42
C ASP A 59 -8.63 12.07 -3.46
N ILE A 60 -9.06 11.42 -2.38
CA ILE A 60 -10.44 10.95 -2.21
C ILE A 60 -11.05 11.67 -1.01
N GLU A 61 -11.82 12.73 -1.27
CA GLU A 61 -12.44 13.53 -0.21
C GLU A 61 -13.35 12.70 0.71
N ALA A 62 -14.12 11.76 0.14
CA ALA A 62 -15.02 10.90 0.91
C ALA A 62 -14.27 10.04 1.95
N LEU A 63 -13.14 9.44 1.55
CA LEU A 63 -12.28 8.66 2.44
C LEU A 63 -11.52 9.57 3.39
N THR A 64 -11.08 10.74 2.93
CA THR A 64 -10.42 11.74 3.77
C THR A 64 -11.31 12.16 4.94
N LYS A 65 -12.60 12.42 4.67
CA LYS A 65 -13.58 12.76 5.70
C LYS A 65 -13.87 11.60 6.65
N ARG A 66 -13.89 10.36 6.13
CA ARG A 66 -14.14 9.15 6.93
C ARG A 66 -12.95 8.77 7.83
N TYR A 67 -11.74 8.87 7.29
CA TYR A 67 -10.50 8.48 7.97
C TYR A 67 -9.97 9.59 8.89
N GLY A 68 -10.36 10.85 8.66
CA GLY A 68 -9.89 12.00 9.44
C GLY A 68 -8.54 12.56 8.98
N GLN A 69 -7.96 12.02 7.90
CA GLN A 69 -6.72 12.49 7.30
C GLN A 69 -6.77 12.33 5.78
N LYS A 70 -6.01 13.13 5.03
CA LYS A 70 -5.95 13.09 3.56
C LYS A 70 -5.55 11.71 3.03
N VAL A 71 -6.52 11.04 2.42
CA VAL A 71 -6.37 9.73 1.77
C VAL A 71 -6.14 9.91 0.27
N TRP A 72 -5.11 9.25 -0.23
CA TRP A 72 -4.74 9.22 -1.64
C TRP A 72 -5.03 7.85 -2.22
N GLN A 73 -5.49 7.80 -3.46
CA GLN A 73 -5.66 6.59 -4.25
C GLN A 73 -4.60 6.56 -5.35
N SER A 74 -3.90 5.43 -5.48
CA SER A 74 -2.96 5.16 -6.57
C SER A 74 -3.26 3.82 -7.23
N TYR A 75 -3.03 3.76 -8.55
CA TYR A 75 -3.17 2.57 -9.37
C TYR A 75 -1.87 1.74 -9.34
N LEU A 76 -2.00 0.43 -9.18
CA LEU A 76 -0.86 -0.49 -9.30
C LEU A 76 -0.53 -0.80 -10.77
N GLU A 77 -1.52 -0.70 -11.66
CA GLU A 77 -1.36 -0.97 -13.09
C GLU A 77 -2.31 -0.10 -13.92
N ASN A 78 -1.80 0.46 -15.01
CA ASN A 78 -2.58 1.20 -16.00
C ASN A 78 -2.81 0.30 -17.21
N ARG A 79 -4.08 0.17 -17.67
CA ARG A 79 -4.60 -0.66 -18.79
C ARG A 79 -5.17 -2.05 -18.44
N ASN A 80 -5.84 -2.22 -17.31
CA ASN A 80 -6.65 -3.43 -17.11
C ASN A 80 -7.93 -3.14 -16.30
N SER A 81 -9.08 -3.70 -16.69
CA SER A 81 -10.33 -3.58 -15.92
C SER A 81 -10.24 -4.26 -14.56
N GLY A 82 -9.34 -5.26 -14.41
CA GLY A 82 -8.98 -5.88 -13.13
C GLY A 82 -7.83 -5.19 -12.38
N ALA A 83 -7.50 -3.93 -12.69
CA ALA A 83 -6.40 -3.23 -12.04
C ALA A 83 -6.67 -3.03 -10.54
N MET A 84 -5.67 -3.40 -9.73
CA MET A 84 -5.69 -3.14 -8.30
C MET A 84 -5.38 -1.68 -8.01
N ARG A 85 -5.99 -1.18 -6.94
CA ARG A 85 -5.76 0.15 -6.42
C ARG A 85 -5.33 0.02 -4.97
N MET A 86 -4.39 0.88 -4.59
CA MET A 86 -3.99 1.06 -3.21
C MET A 86 -4.45 2.43 -2.73
N TRP A 87 -4.78 2.49 -1.45
CA TRP A 87 -5.04 3.73 -0.73
C TRP A 87 -3.98 3.91 0.33
N TRP A 88 -3.50 5.13 0.45
CA TRP A 88 -2.41 5.46 1.35
C TRP A 88 -2.54 6.88 1.90
N VAL A 89 -1.86 7.12 3.00
CA VAL A 89 -1.81 8.40 3.73
C VAL A 89 -0.36 8.74 4.06
N TYR A 90 -0.06 10.02 4.25
CA TYR A 90 1.23 10.43 4.81
C TYR A 90 1.26 10.15 6.31
N GLY A 91 2.41 9.79 6.87
CA GLY A 91 2.51 9.40 8.27
C GLY A 91 2.40 7.89 8.48
N PRO A 92 2.40 7.42 9.74
CA PRO A 92 2.24 8.21 10.97
C PRO A 92 3.46 9.09 11.33
N ASP A 93 4.66 8.76 10.86
CA ASP A 93 5.88 9.52 11.12
C ASP A 93 6.18 10.53 10.00
N GLU A 94 6.96 11.56 10.30
CA GLU A 94 7.45 12.48 9.27
C GLU A 94 8.28 11.72 8.22
N GLY A 95 7.99 11.96 6.93
CA GLY A 95 8.67 11.25 5.85
C GLY A 95 8.26 9.79 5.66
N SER A 96 7.12 9.36 6.22
CA SER A 96 6.54 8.04 5.97
C SER A 96 5.25 8.11 5.15
N ILE A 97 4.95 7.01 4.46
CA ILE A 97 3.68 6.79 3.76
C ILE A 97 3.14 5.44 4.24
N THR A 98 1.91 5.43 4.74
CA THR A 98 1.22 4.20 5.17
C THR A 98 0.19 3.78 4.13
N VAL A 99 0.31 2.54 3.65
CA VAL A 99 -0.72 1.91 2.81
C VAL A 99 -1.81 1.36 3.72
N ILE A 100 -3.03 1.89 3.60
CA ILE A 100 -4.16 1.59 4.49
C ILE A 100 -5.17 0.64 3.87
N ALA A 101 -5.18 0.50 2.54
CA ALA A 101 -6.05 -0.47 1.87
C ALA A 101 -5.49 -0.87 0.51
N LEU A 102 -5.84 -2.08 0.09
CA LEU A 102 -5.55 -2.62 -1.24
C LEU A 102 -6.78 -3.40 -1.70
N ASP A 103 -7.31 -3.04 -2.86
CA ASP A 103 -8.49 -3.71 -3.39
C ASP A 103 -8.45 -3.79 -4.92
N ARG A 104 -9.06 -4.85 -5.47
CA ARG A 104 -9.41 -4.91 -6.88
C ARG A 104 -10.66 -4.05 -7.02
N HIS A 105 -10.65 -3.10 -7.95
CA HIS A 105 -11.86 -2.33 -8.19
C HIS A 105 -13.03 -3.31 -8.47
N PRO A 106 -14.13 -3.29 -7.70
CA PRO A 106 -15.26 -4.13 -8.03
C PRO A 106 -15.81 -3.70 -9.38
N GLU A 107 -16.09 -4.66 -10.26
CA GLU A 107 -16.78 -4.45 -11.54
C GLU A 107 -18.24 -4.05 -11.30
N SER A 108 -18.53 -2.94 -10.62
CA SER A 108 -19.87 -2.37 -10.62
C SER A 108 -19.85 -0.93 -10.15
N GLY A 109 -20.21 0.00 -11.03
CA GLY A 109 -20.41 1.42 -10.75
C GLY A 109 -21.56 1.69 -9.76
N LYS A 110 -21.38 1.32 -8.49
CA LYS A 110 -22.31 1.61 -7.40
C LYS A 110 -21.76 2.74 -6.55
N ARG A 111 -22.56 3.80 -6.39
CA ARG A 111 -22.37 4.82 -5.33
C ARG A 111 -22.23 4.07 -3.99
N GLY A 112 -21.15 4.31 -3.25
CA GLY A 112 -20.84 3.63 -1.99
C GLY A 112 -19.75 2.55 -2.05
N ALA A 113 -19.00 2.43 -3.15
CA ALA A 113 -17.86 1.51 -3.24
C ALA A 113 -16.82 1.74 -2.13
N TYR A 114 -16.62 3.00 -1.71
CA TYR A 114 -15.70 3.37 -0.63
C TYR A 114 -16.25 3.09 0.78
N ASP A 115 -17.56 2.92 0.94
CA ASP A 115 -18.16 2.68 2.27
C ASP A 115 -17.82 1.27 2.78
N ARG A 116 -17.57 0.33 1.86
CA ARG A 116 -17.21 -1.06 2.18
C ARG A 116 -15.70 -1.30 2.27
N LEU A 117 -14.89 -0.31 1.89
CA LEU A 117 -13.44 -0.46 1.92
C LEU A 117 -12.99 -0.58 3.39
N GLY A 118 -12.38 -1.71 3.73
CA GLY A 118 -11.71 -1.90 5.03
C GLY A 118 -10.44 -1.07 5.03
N LEU A 119 -10.45 0.06 5.72
CA LEU A 119 -9.28 0.91 5.93
C LEU A 119 -8.57 0.40 7.18
N SER A 120 -7.32 -0.04 7.02
CA SER A 120 -6.45 -0.35 8.15
C SER A 120 -6.05 0.91 8.91
N ASP A 121 -5.77 0.74 10.19
CA ASP A 121 -5.27 1.80 11.05
C ASP A 121 -3.80 2.09 10.77
N LEU A 122 -3.36 3.28 11.17
CA LEU A 122 -1.95 3.64 11.12
C LEU A 122 -1.16 2.74 12.08
N PRO A 123 0.03 2.26 11.69
CA PRO A 123 0.90 1.55 12.60
C PRO A 123 1.39 2.49 13.72
N PRO A 124 1.87 1.95 14.86
CA PRO A 124 2.44 2.78 15.91
C PRO A 124 3.63 3.60 15.39
N LEU A 125 3.76 4.84 15.88
CA LEU A 125 4.89 5.72 15.58
C LEU A 125 6.21 5.00 15.83
N ARG A 126 7.17 5.16 14.92
CA ARG A 126 8.53 4.69 15.17
C ARG A 126 9.10 5.52 16.31
N ARG A 127 9.39 4.86 17.43
CA ARG A 127 10.12 5.51 18.52
C ARG A 127 11.55 5.77 18.04
N PRO A 128 12.18 6.87 18.46
CA PRO A 128 13.61 7.07 18.26
C PRO A 128 14.37 5.84 18.80
N GLY A 129 15.00 5.05 17.93
CA GLY A 129 15.68 3.79 18.27
C GLY A 129 15.14 2.54 17.57
N ASP A 130 13.96 2.59 16.96
CA ASP A 130 13.39 1.49 16.17
C ASP A 130 13.99 1.46 14.74
N VAL A 131 15.30 1.19 14.67
CA VAL A 131 15.98 0.93 13.39
C VAL A 131 15.64 -0.50 12.99
N ARG A 132 14.61 -0.66 12.14
CA ARG A 132 14.51 -1.89 11.35
C ARG A 132 15.81 -1.97 10.53
N PRO A 133 16.64 -3.02 10.67
CA PRO A 133 17.80 -3.17 9.82
C PRO A 133 17.32 -3.12 8.36
N PRO A 134 18.09 -2.51 7.44
CA PRO A 134 17.76 -2.58 6.02
C PRO A 134 17.61 -4.07 5.67
N ASP A 135 16.45 -4.44 5.16
CA ASP A 135 16.18 -5.77 4.66
C ASP A 135 17.17 -6.05 3.52
N GLY A 136 18.28 -6.72 3.86
CA GLY A 136 19.26 -7.25 2.92
C GLY A 136 20.44 -6.33 2.57
N GLU A 137 21.52 -6.43 3.34
CA GLU A 137 22.83 -6.78 2.76
C GLU A 137 23.70 -7.42 3.86
N GLY A 138 23.45 -8.70 4.09
CA GLY A 138 24.22 -9.56 5.00
C GLY A 138 24.56 -10.85 4.28
N ARG A 139 25.35 -10.75 3.21
CA ARG A 139 26.03 -11.89 2.59
C ARG A 139 27.43 -11.46 2.13
N SER A 140 28.40 -11.68 3.00
CA SER A 140 29.66 -12.43 2.79
C SER A 140 30.73 -11.91 3.74
#